data_AF-F3GKH7-F1
#
_entry.id   AF-F3GKH7-F1
#
_cell.length_a   1.000
_cell.length_b   1.000
_cell.length_c   1.000
_cell.angle_alpha   90.00
_cell.angle_beta   90.00
_cell.angle_gamma   90.00
#
_symmetry.space_group_name_H-M   'P 1'
#
loop_
_entity.id
_entity.type
_entity.pdbx_description
1 polymer ?
#
loop_
_entity_poly.entity_id
_entity_poly.type
_entity_poly.pdbx_seq_one_letter_code
_entity_poly.pdbx_strand_id
1 'polypeptide(L)'
;MTAHASSRWEDLPLRGKALVAISLPLTILMFSLVLIYIAERQTARAEEDVRRVLLVQGDIQTLHTQIAEGEASVRGYLLTHREDFLPGYLNAQPLIEAALTRLNTNVRDGQMREHLKAIEPLINTKVEGLGKLRSMNRQDQESVARILIENKYVLDQLRERIGIMSEREDALLAERTEA
;
A
#
# COMPACT_ATOMS: atom_id res chain seq x y z
N MET A 1 -9.92 62.95 1.66
CA MET A 1 -10.33 62.07 2.79
C MET A 1 -9.12 61.28 3.22
N THR A 2 -8.33 61.82 4.15
CA THR A 2 -7.05 61.25 4.58
C THR A 2 -7.03 61.08 6.10
N ALA A 3 -6.74 59.85 6.51
CA ALA A 3 -6.05 59.43 7.73
C ALA A 3 -6.50 60.03 9.07
N HIS A 4 -7.27 59.25 9.83
CA HIS A 4 -7.36 59.38 11.29
C HIS A 4 -6.78 58.12 11.94
N ALA A 5 -5.44 58.04 11.97
CA ALA A 5 -4.73 56.99 12.72
C ALA A 5 -3.41 57.46 13.36
N SER A 6 -3.08 58.76 13.31
CA SER A 6 -1.77 59.27 13.79
C SER A 6 -1.73 59.69 15.26
N SER A 7 -2.85 60.02 15.90
CA SER A 7 -2.83 60.63 17.24
C SER A 7 -2.32 59.70 18.35
N ARG A 8 -2.55 58.38 18.29
CA ARG A 8 -2.11 57.46 19.36
C ARG A 8 -0.61 57.16 19.35
N TRP A 9 0.11 57.50 18.28
CA TRP A 9 1.54 57.22 18.15
C TRP A 9 2.40 58.37 18.65
N GLU A 10 1.90 59.60 18.66
CA GLU A 10 2.66 60.78 19.09
C GLU A 10 2.79 60.86 20.62
N ASP A 11 1.78 60.39 21.37
CA ASP A 11 1.71 60.47 22.83
C ASP A 11 2.46 59.35 23.59
N LEU A 12 3.07 58.39 22.89
CA LEU A 12 3.87 57.35 23.56
C LEU A 12 5.25 57.89 23.99
N PRO A 13 5.68 57.66 25.24
CA PRO A 13 7.04 57.99 25.66
C PRO A 13 8.05 57.27 24.77
N LEU A 14 9.21 57.88 24.51
CA LEU A 14 10.28 57.36 23.61
C LEU A 14 10.60 55.87 23.83
N ARG A 15 10.52 55.39 25.09
CA ARG A 15 10.72 53.98 25.46
C ARG A 15 9.61 53.05 24.94
N GLY A 16 8.36 53.52 24.92
CA GLY A 16 7.21 52.81 24.36
C GLY A 16 7.26 52.69 22.83
N LYS A 17 7.71 53.74 22.13
CA LYS A 17 7.96 53.70 20.68
C LYS A 17 9.02 52.63 20.31
N ALA A 18 10.12 52.58 21.07
CA ALA A 18 11.16 51.56 20.87
C ALA A 18 10.65 50.13 21.14
N LEU A 19 9.84 49.94 22.20
CA LEU A 19 9.24 48.64 22.51
C LEU A 19 8.28 48.16 21.42
N VAL A 20 7.44 49.04 20.88
CA VAL A 20 6.53 48.71 19.76
C VAL A 20 7.34 48.39 18.49
N ALA A 21 8.39 49.16 18.21
CA ALA A 21 9.25 48.95 17.04
C ALA A 21 9.98 47.60 17.07
N ILE A 22 10.30 47.07 18.25
CA ILE A 22 10.99 45.77 18.42
C ILE A 22 9.99 44.61 18.54
N SER A 23 8.89 44.80 19.27
CA SER A 23 7.90 43.74 19.49
C SER A 23 7.09 43.40 18.24
N LEU A 24 6.78 44.39 17.40
CA LEU A 24 6.01 44.18 16.17
C LEU A 24 6.69 43.24 15.16
N PRO A 25 7.97 43.38 14.79
CA PRO A 25 8.63 42.40 13.93
C PRO A 25 8.80 41.04 14.62
N LEU A 26 8.98 41.01 15.94
CA LEU A 26 9.11 39.76 16.70
C LEU A 26 7.80 38.94 16.68
N THR A 27 6.65 39.59 16.81
CA THR A 27 5.34 38.92 16.74
C THR A 27 5.03 38.42 15.33
N ILE A 28 5.38 39.18 14.30
CA ILE A 28 5.28 38.75 12.89
C ILE A 28 6.15 37.51 12.65
N LEU A 29 7.40 37.51 13.16
CA LEU A 29 8.32 36.38 13.03
C LEU A 29 7.80 35.14 13.78
N MET A 30 7.27 35.30 14.99
CA MET A 30 6.63 34.22 15.74
C MET A 30 5.41 33.65 15.01
N PHE A 31 4.56 34.52 14.46
CA PHE A 31 3.38 34.10 13.72
C PHE A 31 3.75 33.34 12.45
N SER A 32 4.76 33.82 11.70
CA SER A 32 5.32 33.12 10.55
C SER A 32 5.84 31.73 10.92
N LEU A 33 6.55 31.59 12.05
CA LEU A 33 7.06 30.30 12.50
C LEU A 33 5.93 29.32 12.84
N VAL A 34 4.86 29.80 13.48
CA VAL A 34 3.68 28.98 13.79
C VAL A 34 2.98 28.53 12.52
N LEU A 35 2.82 29.41 11.52
CA LEU A 35 2.23 29.04 10.23
C LEU A 35 3.08 28.01 9.48
N ILE A 36 4.41 28.18 9.46
CA ILE A 36 5.34 27.21 8.85
C ILE A 36 5.24 25.86 9.57
N TYR A 37 5.21 25.85 10.91
CA TYR A 37 5.09 24.63 11.70
C TYR A 37 3.78 23.87 11.42
N ILE A 38 2.66 24.60 11.24
CA ILE A 38 1.38 24.00 10.87
C ILE A 38 1.44 23.44 9.45
N ALA A 39 2.03 24.17 8.49
CA ALA A 39 2.20 23.74 7.11
C ALA A 39 3.09 22.50 7.00
N GLU A 40 4.24 22.47 7.68
CA GLU A 40 5.15 21.31 7.71
C GLU A 40 4.48 20.06 8.30
N ARG A 41 3.61 20.22 9.32
CA ARG A 41 2.86 19.09 9.86
C ARG A 41 1.79 18.56 8.91
N GLN A 42 1.25 19.39 8.02
CA GLN A 42 0.29 18.96 7.00
C GLN A 42 0.99 18.23 5.86
N THR A 43 2.14 18.73 5.40
CA THR A 43 2.93 18.08 4.35
C THR A 43 3.50 16.73 4.80
N ALA A 44 4.05 16.64 6.02
CA ALA A 44 4.62 15.40 6.54
C ALA A 44 3.58 14.26 6.67
N ARG A 45 2.32 14.58 7.01
CA ARG A 45 1.23 13.60 7.09
C ARG A 45 0.77 13.13 5.71
N ALA A 46 0.67 14.05 4.75
CA ALA A 46 0.31 13.72 3.37
C ALA A 46 1.39 12.84 2.72
N GLU A 47 2.67 13.13 2.94
CA GLU A 47 3.79 12.31 2.46
C GLU A 47 3.80 10.90 3.07
N GLU A 48 3.54 10.77 4.38
CA GLU A 48 3.49 9.46 5.05
C GLU A 48 2.32 8.60 4.55
N ASP A 49 1.16 9.23 4.30
CA ASP A 49 -0.01 8.54 3.74
C ASP A 49 0.23 8.10 2.29
N VAL A 50 0.79 8.95 1.42
CA VAL A 50 1.15 8.58 0.04
C VAL A 50 2.18 7.46 0.03
N ARG A 51 3.22 7.55 0.87
CA ARG A 51 4.24 6.49 1.00
C ARG A 51 3.59 5.16 1.40
N ARG A 52 2.61 5.19 2.28
CA ARG A 52 1.89 3.98 2.73
C ARG A 52 1.07 3.37 1.60
N VAL A 53 0.35 4.18 0.82
CA VAL A 53 -0.40 3.70 -0.35
C VAL A 53 0.53 3.02 -1.36
N LEU A 54 1.68 3.64 -1.65
CA LEU A 54 2.69 3.05 -2.55
C LEU A 54 3.24 1.71 -2.03
N LEU A 55 3.42 1.56 -0.71
CA LEU A 55 3.82 0.29 -0.11
C LEU A 55 2.74 -0.79 -0.30
N VAL A 56 1.48 -0.44 -0.08
CA VAL A 56 0.34 -1.37 -0.27
C VAL A 56 0.23 -1.78 -1.74
N GLN A 57 0.30 -0.84 -2.70
CA GLN A 57 0.31 -1.13 -4.13
C GLN A 57 1.49 -2.05 -4.53
N GLY A 58 2.69 -1.79 -4.00
CA GLY A 58 3.86 -2.63 -4.25
C GLY A 58 3.67 -4.07 -3.74
N ASP A 59 3.03 -4.23 -2.58
CA ASP A 59 2.73 -5.55 -2.02
C ASP A 59 1.64 -6.30 -2.82
N ILE A 60 0.59 -5.58 -3.27
CA ILE A 60 -0.44 -6.13 -4.17
C ILE A 60 0.19 -6.62 -5.49
N GLN A 61 1.05 -5.80 -6.10
CA GLN A 61 1.76 -6.17 -7.32
C GLN A 61 2.69 -7.37 -7.13
N THR A 62 3.36 -7.44 -5.96
CA THR A 62 4.20 -8.58 -5.59
C THR A 62 3.36 -9.84 -5.52
N LEU A 63 2.21 -9.81 -4.83
CA LEU A 63 1.30 -10.96 -4.77
C LEU A 63 0.88 -11.43 -6.16
N HIS A 64 0.43 -10.52 -7.01
CA HIS A 64 -0.01 -10.85 -8.37
C HIS A 64 1.10 -11.55 -9.18
N THR A 65 2.31 -11.01 -9.12
CA THR A 65 3.47 -11.52 -9.87
C THR A 65 3.91 -12.90 -9.36
N GLN A 66 4.03 -13.06 -8.04
CA GLN A 66 4.50 -14.32 -7.45
C GLN A 66 3.49 -15.46 -7.64
N ILE A 67 2.19 -15.16 -7.58
CA ILE A 67 1.15 -16.14 -7.87
C ILE A 67 1.25 -16.61 -9.34
N ALA A 68 1.47 -15.69 -10.29
CA ALA A 68 1.61 -16.05 -11.70
C ALA A 68 2.87 -16.89 -11.98
N GLU A 69 4.01 -16.52 -11.38
CA GLU A 69 5.28 -17.23 -11.52
C GLU A 69 5.21 -18.65 -10.94
N GLY A 70 4.61 -18.80 -9.75
CA GLY A 70 4.43 -20.10 -9.12
C GLY A 70 3.53 -21.03 -9.93
N GLU A 71 2.50 -20.51 -10.59
CA GLU A 71 1.66 -21.29 -11.49
C GLU A 71 2.38 -21.73 -12.77
N ALA A 72 3.10 -20.81 -13.41
CA ALA A 72 3.88 -21.12 -14.60
C ALA A 72 4.90 -22.23 -14.30
N SER A 73 5.55 -22.12 -13.14
CA SER A 73 6.49 -23.11 -12.59
C SER A 73 5.86 -24.50 -12.43
N VAL A 74 4.72 -24.58 -11.74
CA VAL A 74 4.07 -25.88 -11.50
C VAL A 74 3.50 -26.47 -12.79
N ARG A 75 2.94 -25.66 -13.70
CA ARG A 75 2.53 -26.13 -15.03
C ARG A 75 3.72 -26.69 -15.81
N GLY A 76 4.86 -26.00 -15.79
CA GLY A 76 6.09 -26.45 -16.43
C GLY A 76 6.58 -27.79 -15.87
N TYR A 77 6.55 -27.95 -14.54
CA TYR A 77 6.89 -29.21 -13.88
C TYR A 77 5.91 -30.34 -14.27
N LEU A 78 4.61 -30.09 -14.26
CA LEU A 78 3.62 -31.13 -14.61
C LEU A 78 3.71 -31.56 -16.08
N LEU A 79 4.09 -30.65 -16.98
CA LEU A 79 4.28 -30.95 -18.40
C LEU A 79 5.57 -31.73 -18.66
N THR A 80 6.67 -31.36 -17.99
CA THR A 80 8.02 -31.85 -18.33
C THR A 80 8.60 -32.84 -17.34
N HIS A 81 8.07 -32.89 -16.13
CA HIS A 81 8.59 -33.61 -14.96
C HIS A 81 10.04 -33.24 -14.61
N ARG A 82 10.49 -32.04 -15.00
CA ARG A 82 11.82 -31.54 -14.68
C ARG A 82 11.75 -30.61 -13.48
N GLU A 83 12.54 -30.92 -12.46
CA GLU A 83 12.64 -30.10 -11.25
C GLU A 83 13.14 -28.67 -11.54
N ASP A 84 13.83 -28.46 -12.66
CA ASP A 84 14.28 -27.13 -13.14
C ASP A 84 13.13 -26.12 -13.31
N PHE A 85 11.87 -26.57 -13.41
CA PHE A 85 10.70 -25.70 -13.47
C PHE A 85 10.14 -25.32 -12.09
N LEU A 86 10.56 -25.96 -11.01
CA LEU A 86 10.06 -25.68 -9.65
C LEU A 86 10.61 -24.41 -8.95
N PRO A 87 11.77 -23.80 -9.32
CA PRO A 87 12.29 -22.66 -8.59
C PRO A 87 11.31 -21.50 -8.42
N GLY A 88 10.52 -21.15 -9.44
CA GLY A 88 9.56 -20.05 -9.33
C GLY A 88 8.41 -20.35 -8.35
N TYR A 89 8.01 -21.61 -8.19
CA TYR A 89 7.06 -22.02 -7.13
C TYR A 89 7.69 -21.93 -5.73
N LEU A 90 8.89 -22.47 -5.57
CA LEU A 90 9.58 -22.52 -4.28
C LEU A 90 9.94 -21.11 -3.78
N ASN A 91 10.35 -20.22 -4.69
CA ASN A 91 10.71 -18.85 -4.37
C ASN A 91 9.47 -17.96 -4.15
N ALA A 92 8.35 -18.25 -4.82
CA ALA A 92 7.12 -17.46 -4.68
C ALA A 92 6.49 -17.59 -3.29
N GLN A 93 6.52 -18.77 -2.66
CA GLN A 93 5.92 -19.00 -1.34
C GLN A 93 6.37 -17.99 -0.26
N PRO A 94 7.67 -17.87 0.08
CA PRO A 94 8.11 -16.95 1.12
C PRO A 94 7.85 -15.48 0.75
N LEU A 95 7.87 -15.14 -0.54
CA LEU A 95 7.59 -13.77 -1.01
C LEU A 95 6.11 -13.40 -0.86
N ILE A 96 5.21 -14.36 -1.12
CA ILE A 96 3.77 -14.20 -0.92
C ILE A 96 3.45 -14.02 0.56
N GLU A 97 4.01 -14.87 1.43
CA GLU A 97 3.81 -14.77 2.89
C GLU A 97 4.31 -13.43 3.45
N ALA A 98 5.49 -12.99 2.99
CA ALA A 98 6.03 -11.69 3.39
C ALA A 98 5.15 -10.52 2.92
N ALA A 99 4.62 -10.57 1.69
CA ALA A 99 3.72 -9.55 1.17
C ALA A 99 2.38 -9.52 1.92
N LEU A 100 1.79 -10.67 2.24
CA LEU A 100 0.57 -10.75 3.05
C LEU A 100 0.76 -10.14 4.45
N THR A 101 1.90 -10.45 5.09
CA THR A 101 2.23 -9.91 6.42
C THR A 101 2.34 -8.39 6.39
N ARG A 102 2.98 -7.83 5.36
CA ARG A 102 3.09 -6.38 5.18
C ARG A 102 1.74 -5.75 4.88
N LEU A 103 0.91 -6.34 4.03
CA LEU A 103 -0.45 -5.88 3.77
C LEU A 103 -1.30 -5.87 5.03
N ASN A 104 -1.26 -6.94 5.84
CA ASN A 104 -2.03 -7.00 7.08
C ASN A 104 -1.62 -5.91 8.08
N THR A 105 -0.35 -5.48 8.04
CA THR A 105 0.18 -4.42 8.90
C THR A 105 -0.15 -3.02 8.35
N ASN A 106 -0.12 -2.84 7.04
CA ASN A 106 -0.21 -1.53 6.38
C ASN A 106 -1.65 -1.13 6.03
N VAL A 107 -2.56 -2.10 5.83
CA VAL A 107 -3.95 -1.87 5.45
C VAL A 107 -4.79 -1.37 6.63
N ARG A 108 -5.23 -0.10 6.54
CA ARG A 108 -6.13 0.53 7.52
C ARG A 108 -7.60 0.50 7.11
N ASP A 109 -7.88 0.49 5.82
CA ASP A 109 -9.23 0.43 5.24
C ASP A 109 -9.95 -0.87 5.63
N GLY A 110 -11.21 -0.74 6.04
CA GLY A 110 -12.01 -1.87 6.51
C GLY A 110 -12.38 -2.86 5.40
N GLN A 111 -12.73 -2.34 4.22
CA GLN A 111 -13.10 -3.14 3.05
C GLN A 111 -11.86 -3.91 2.54
N MET A 112 -10.72 -3.24 2.46
CA MET A 112 -9.44 -3.85 2.08
C MET A 112 -9.03 -4.98 3.03
N ARG A 113 -9.32 -4.83 4.34
CA ARG A 113 -9.08 -5.87 5.34
C ARG A 113 -9.98 -7.09 5.17
N GLU A 114 -11.23 -6.91 4.73
CA GLU A 114 -12.12 -8.02 4.40
C GLU A 114 -11.64 -8.79 3.17
N HIS A 115 -11.17 -8.10 2.14
CA HIS A 115 -10.58 -8.73 0.96
C HIS A 115 -9.32 -9.53 1.34
N LEU A 116 -8.44 -8.98 2.17
CA LEU A 116 -7.23 -9.65 2.64
C LEU A 116 -7.54 -10.94 3.43
N LYS A 117 -8.51 -10.87 4.36
CA LYS A 117 -8.97 -12.05 5.12
C LYS A 117 -9.52 -13.15 4.24
N ALA A 118 -10.12 -12.81 3.10
CA ALA A 118 -10.64 -13.78 2.16
C ALA A 118 -9.57 -14.35 1.21
N ILE A 119 -8.47 -13.62 0.98
CA ILE A 119 -7.34 -14.06 0.14
C ILE A 119 -6.46 -15.09 0.85
N GLU A 120 -6.25 -14.94 2.15
CA GLU A 120 -5.39 -15.82 2.97
C GLU A 120 -5.75 -17.32 2.85
N PRO A 121 -7.02 -17.77 3.04
CA PRO A 121 -7.37 -19.18 2.88
C PRO A 121 -7.23 -19.68 1.43
N LEU A 122 -7.42 -18.81 0.44
CA LEU A 122 -7.28 -19.15 -0.98
C LEU A 122 -5.81 -19.41 -1.34
N ILE A 123 -4.89 -18.62 -0.80
CA ILE A 123 -3.44 -18.84 -0.97
C ILE A 123 -3.02 -20.16 -0.34
N ASN A 124 -3.49 -20.46 0.87
CA ASN A 124 -3.18 -21.71 1.56
C ASN A 124 -3.69 -22.93 0.78
N THR A 125 -4.92 -22.87 0.28
CA THR A 125 -5.51 -23.94 -0.55
C THR A 125 -4.70 -24.17 -1.83
N LYS A 126 -4.20 -23.09 -2.43
CA LYS A 126 -3.39 -23.16 -3.64
C LYS A 126 -2.01 -23.78 -3.38
N VAL A 127 -1.33 -23.35 -2.33
CA VAL A 127 -0.07 -23.96 -1.89
C VAL A 127 -0.24 -25.45 -1.62
N GLU A 128 -1.32 -25.83 -0.93
CA GLU A 128 -1.62 -27.24 -0.63
C GLU A 128 -1.91 -28.04 -1.92
N GLY A 129 -2.69 -27.48 -2.84
CA GLY A 129 -3.02 -28.10 -4.13
C GLY A 129 -1.80 -28.34 -5.01
N LEU A 130 -0.88 -27.38 -5.07
CA LEU A 130 0.38 -27.50 -5.80
C LEU A 130 1.33 -28.51 -5.14
N GLY A 131 1.36 -28.56 -3.80
CA GLY A 131 2.05 -29.60 -3.04
C GLY A 131 1.55 -31.02 -3.35
N LYS A 132 0.22 -31.20 -3.43
CA LYS A 132 -0.40 -32.48 -3.81
C LYS A 132 -0.05 -32.89 -5.23
N LEU A 133 -0.10 -31.96 -6.18
CA LEU A 133 0.28 -32.20 -7.59
C LEU A 133 1.71 -32.69 -7.75
N ARG A 134 2.65 -32.23 -6.91
CA ARG A 134 4.04 -32.71 -6.92
C ARG A 134 4.18 -34.17 -6.50
N SER A 135 3.31 -34.64 -5.60
CA SER A 135 3.33 -36.00 -5.06
C SER A 135 2.53 -37.03 -5.88
N MET A 136 1.80 -36.60 -6.90
CA MET A 136 0.96 -37.47 -7.72
C MET A 136 1.75 -38.21 -8.79
N ASN A 137 1.43 -39.48 -8.98
CA ASN A 137 2.02 -40.33 -10.01
C ASN A 137 1.41 -40.07 -11.39
N ARG A 138 2.21 -40.32 -12.45
CA ARG A 138 1.88 -40.04 -13.86
C ARG A 138 0.63 -40.74 -14.40
N GLN A 139 0.14 -41.78 -13.72
CA GLN A 139 -1.03 -42.56 -14.13
C GLN A 139 -2.36 -41.90 -13.74
N ASP A 140 -2.36 -40.94 -12.82
CA ASP A 140 -3.57 -40.27 -12.33
C ASP A 140 -3.86 -38.97 -13.10
N GLN A 141 -3.79 -39.02 -14.43
CA GLN A 141 -3.99 -37.85 -15.30
C GLN A 141 -5.34 -37.16 -15.06
N GLU A 142 -6.39 -37.92 -14.74
CA GLU A 142 -7.73 -37.38 -14.46
C GLU A 142 -7.77 -36.64 -13.11
N SER A 143 -7.07 -37.16 -12.10
CA SER A 143 -6.91 -36.52 -10.78
C SER A 143 -6.09 -35.24 -10.88
N VAL A 144 -4.99 -35.27 -11.65
CA VAL A 144 -4.17 -34.10 -11.95
C VAL A 144 -4.99 -33.02 -12.66
N ALA A 145 -5.78 -33.40 -13.68
CA ALA A 145 -6.64 -32.46 -14.39
C ALA A 145 -7.68 -31.82 -13.48
N ARG A 146 -8.31 -32.60 -12.59
CA ARG A 146 -9.28 -32.09 -11.62
C ARG A 146 -8.67 -31.06 -10.67
N ILE A 147 -7.51 -31.37 -10.09
CA ILE A 147 -6.80 -30.45 -9.18
C ILE A 147 -6.35 -29.20 -9.93
N LEU A 148 -5.89 -29.30 -11.18
CA LEU A 148 -5.55 -28.12 -11.98
C LEU A 148 -6.76 -27.22 -12.24
N ILE A 149 -7.94 -27.79 -12.50
CA ILE A 149 -9.19 -27.05 -12.68
C ILE A 149 -9.59 -26.34 -11.37
N GLU A 150 -9.53 -27.04 -10.24
CA GLU A 150 -9.80 -26.44 -8.91
C GLU A 150 -8.83 -25.29 -8.60
N ASN A 151 -7.52 -25.49 -8.84
CA ASN A 151 -6.50 -24.46 -8.65
C ASN A 151 -6.72 -23.24 -9.57
N LYS A 152 -7.22 -23.45 -10.79
CA LYS A 152 -7.60 -22.36 -11.70
C LYS A 152 -8.76 -21.54 -11.12
N TYR A 153 -9.80 -22.16 -10.58
CA TYR A 153 -10.90 -21.40 -9.98
C TYR A 153 -10.44 -20.57 -8.77
N VAL A 154 -9.58 -21.14 -7.93
CA VAL A 154 -8.97 -20.43 -6.80
C VAL A 154 -8.10 -19.27 -7.28
N LEU A 155 -7.32 -19.46 -8.36
CA LEU A 155 -6.57 -18.37 -9.00
C LEU A 155 -7.48 -17.24 -9.47
N ASP A 156 -8.53 -17.57 -10.19
CA ASP A 156 -9.38 -16.55 -10.80
C ASP A 156 -10.02 -15.68 -9.72
N GLN A 157 -10.47 -16.28 -8.61
CA GLN A 157 -10.94 -15.56 -7.43
C GLN A 157 -9.84 -14.71 -6.77
N LEU A 158 -8.61 -15.22 -6.69
CA LEU A 158 -7.47 -14.44 -6.17
C LEU A 158 -7.18 -13.22 -7.05
N ARG A 159 -7.16 -13.39 -8.38
CA ARG A 159 -6.93 -12.30 -9.34
C ARG A 159 -8.03 -11.26 -9.28
N GLU A 160 -9.29 -11.68 -9.21
CA GLU A 160 -10.43 -10.78 -9.08
C GLU A 160 -10.32 -9.93 -7.81
N ARG A 161 -10.06 -10.56 -6.66
CA ARG A 161 -9.92 -9.84 -5.38
C ARG A 161 -8.72 -8.90 -5.38
N ILE A 162 -7.57 -9.33 -5.91
CA ILE A 162 -6.38 -8.49 -6.06
C ILE A 162 -6.67 -7.30 -6.99
N GLY A 163 -7.41 -7.50 -8.07
CA GLY A 163 -7.85 -6.44 -8.98
C GLY A 163 -8.71 -5.39 -8.29
N ILE A 164 -9.72 -5.82 -7.53
CA ILE A 164 -10.58 -4.92 -6.74
C ILE A 164 -9.75 -4.12 -5.72
N MET A 165 -8.80 -4.78 -5.05
CA MET A 165 -7.89 -4.10 -4.12
C MET A 165 -7.01 -3.06 -4.84
N SER A 166 -6.48 -3.38 -6.02
CA SER A 166 -5.67 -2.46 -6.82
C SER A 166 -6.46 -1.22 -7.27
N GLU A 167 -7.66 -1.42 -7.82
CA GLU A 167 -8.51 -0.31 -8.27
C GLU A 167 -8.89 0.63 -7.12
N ARG A 168 -9.13 0.06 -5.93
CA ARG A 168 -9.44 0.85 -4.74
C ARG A 168 -8.25 1.69 -4.27
N GLU A 169 -7.05 1.13 -4.26
CA GLU A 169 -5.83 1.87 -3.89
C GLU A 169 -5.51 2.97 -4.92
N ASP A 170 -5.71 2.70 -6.22
CA ASP A 170 -5.53 3.70 -7.28
C ASP A 170 -6.49 4.89 -7.10
N ALA A 171 -7.76 4.61 -6.75
CA ALA A 171 -8.76 5.64 -6.46
C ALA A 171 -8.38 6.46 -5.21
N LEU A 172 -7.88 5.81 -4.15
CA LEU A 172 -7.41 6.49 -2.94
C LEU A 172 -6.18 7.36 -3.24
N LEU A 173 -5.25 6.89 -4.08
CA LEU A 173 -4.09 7.67 -4.48
C LEU A 173 -4.49 8.92 -5.27
N ALA A 174 -5.44 8.80 -6.19
CA ALA A 174 -5.97 9.93 -6.96
C ALA A 174 -6.62 10.99 -6.06
N GLU A 175 -7.49 10.58 -5.14
CA GLU A 175 -8.14 11.48 -4.17
C GLU A 175 -7.11 12.26 -3.32
N ARG A 176 -5.97 11.65 -3.00
CA ARG A 176 -4.92 12.25 -2.15
C ARG A 176 -3.87 13.06 -2.91
N THR A 177 -3.76 12.88 -4.22
CA THR A 177 -2.83 13.64 -5.07
C THR A 177 -3.48 14.87 -5.70
N GLU A 178 -4.81 14.89 -5.79
CA GLU A 178 -5.59 16.04 -6.27
C GLU A 178 -6.01 17.03 -5.15
N ALA A 179 -5.94 16.62 -3.87
CA ALA A 179 -6.30 17.43 -2.69
C ALA A 179 -5.13 18.22 -2.10
#